data_AF-A0A3R6PN32-F1
#
_entry.id   AF-A0A3R6PN32-F1
#
_cell.length_a   1.000
_cell.length_b   1.000
_cell.length_c   1.000
_cell.angle_alpha   90.00
_cell.angle_beta   90.00
_cell.angle_gamma   90.00
#
_symmetry.space_group_name_H-M   'P 1'
#
loop_
_entity.id
_entity.type
_entity.pdbx_description
1 polymer ?
#
loop_
_entity_poly.entity_id
_entity_poly.type
_entity_poly.pdbx_seq_one_letter_code
_entity_poly.pdbx_strand_id
1 'polypeptide(L)'
;IRYFKRVLTDGPVSRINFCTIPERDIGEDIPVYGTYDEEFRNSLKPYIDNLCMASGLVECKEAFHLAEVLKDENAEFSRLSQDRVYENLSFRANVIGYLKACVLYVANGYQWEPEIEDFIRWSERYDIYCKMRFFGDAIKKAERDGDQESKKGPASILAFLPDKFSYQQVETLRLKNDMNAKGTAKMLRNWLHRGYIEKEESDSVTQKLSDSVYFKTHS
;
A
#
# COMPACT_ATOMS: atom_id res chain seq x y z
N ILE A 1 12.94 -1.05 -3.08
CA ILE A 1 12.34 0.02 -3.95
C ILE A 1 11.48 -0.53 -5.11
N ARG A 2 11.89 -1.62 -5.81
CA ARG A 2 11.18 -2.15 -7.00
C ARG A 2 9.67 -2.42 -6.80
N TYR A 3 9.26 -2.86 -5.61
CA TYR A 3 7.85 -3.16 -5.27
C TYR A 3 7.01 -1.92 -4.94
N PHE A 4 7.60 -0.89 -4.32
CA PHE A 4 6.86 0.30 -3.88
C PHE A 4 6.89 1.46 -4.88
N LYS A 5 7.65 1.33 -5.98
CA LYS A 5 7.88 2.39 -6.96
C LYS A 5 6.59 3.05 -7.48
N ARG A 6 5.46 2.33 -7.53
CA ARG A 6 4.17 2.82 -8.05
C ARG A 6 3.18 3.27 -6.96
N VAL A 7 3.54 3.17 -5.68
CA VAL A 7 2.67 3.49 -4.54
C VAL A 7 3.40 4.34 -3.49
N LEU A 8 4.47 5.03 -3.91
CA LEU A 8 5.26 5.90 -3.05
C LEU A 8 4.41 7.05 -2.48
N THR A 9 3.43 7.51 -3.25
CA THR A 9 2.49 8.60 -2.92
C THR A 9 1.14 8.10 -2.40
N ASP A 10 0.75 6.86 -2.72
CA ASP A 10 -0.62 6.33 -2.53
C ASP A 10 -0.94 5.87 -1.08
N GLY A 11 0.02 6.05 -0.17
CA GLY A 11 -0.16 5.78 1.26
C GLY A 11 0.32 4.43 1.84
N PRO A 12 0.58 3.34 1.10
CA PRO A 12 1.13 2.12 1.68
C PRO A 12 2.45 2.32 2.42
N VAL A 13 3.37 3.10 1.83
CA VAL A 13 4.68 3.40 2.45
C VAL A 13 4.54 4.27 3.70
N SER A 14 3.54 5.15 3.75
CA SER A 14 3.37 6.00 4.93
C SER A 14 2.67 5.27 6.09
N ARG A 15 1.84 4.26 5.81
CA ARG A 15 1.07 3.49 6.82
C ARG A 15 1.83 2.33 7.47
N ILE A 16 2.95 1.89 6.90
CA ILE A 16 3.76 0.80 7.45
C ILE A 16 4.82 1.39 8.40
N ASN A 17 5.10 0.69 9.51
CA ASN A 17 6.24 1.01 10.37
C ASN A 17 7.51 0.39 9.79
N PHE A 18 8.55 1.20 9.61
CA PHE A 18 9.84 0.75 9.07
C PHE A 18 10.90 0.71 10.17
N CYS A 19 11.71 -0.34 10.12
CA CYS A 19 12.93 -0.51 10.89
C CYS A 19 14.02 -1.06 9.98
N THR A 20 15.29 -0.86 10.34
CA THR A 20 16.39 -1.53 9.63
C THR A 20 16.54 -2.95 10.17
N ILE A 21 16.47 -3.93 9.28
CA ILE A 21 17.04 -5.25 9.58
C ILE A 21 18.54 -5.13 9.31
N PRO A 22 19.43 -5.61 10.20
CA PRO A 22 20.85 -5.75 9.86
C PRO A 22 21.01 -6.47 8.52
N GLU A 23 21.98 -6.07 7.69
CA GLU A 23 22.30 -6.84 6.48
C GLU A 23 22.81 -8.23 6.89
N ARG A 24 22.27 -9.27 6.27
CA ARG A 24 22.58 -10.67 6.56
C ARG A 24 22.82 -11.43 5.27
N ASP A 25 23.76 -12.36 5.29
CA ASP A 25 23.97 -13.25 4.16
C ASP A 25 22.79 -14.22 3.99
N ILE A 26 22.53 -14.60 2.74
CA ILE A 26 21.46 -15.55 2.40
C ILE A 26 21.80 -16.89 3.05
N GLY A 27 20.96 -17.34 3.99
CA GLY A 27 21.11 -18.60 4.71
C GLY A 27 21.63 -18.45 6.14
N GLU A 28 21.87 -17.24 6.64
CA GLU A 28 22.21 -17.06 8.06
C GLU A 28 21.02 -17.37 8.99
N ASP A 29 21.28 -18.09 10.08
CA ASP A 29 20.31 -18.42 11.13
C ASP A 29 19.71 -17.16 11.76
N ILE A 30 18.39 -17.09 11.96
CA ILE A 30 17.72 -15.93 12.58
C ILE A 30 18.42 -15.55 13.91
N PRO A 31 18.80 -14.27 14.13
CA PRO A 31 19.49 -13.89 15.36
C PRO A 31 18.56 -14.12 16.55
N VAL A 32 19.06 -14.87 17.53
CA VAL A 32 18.38 -15.07 18.81
C VAL A 32 18.86 -13.98 19.77
N TYR A 33 18.00 -13.01 20.04
CA TYR A 33 18.29 -11.92 20.97
C TYR A 33 17.88 -12.34 22.38
N GLY A 34 18.79 -12.96 23.12
CA GLY A 34 18.61 -13.35 24.51
C GLY A 34 18.21 -14.81 24.71
N THR A 35 17.96 -15.18 25.97
CA THR A 35 17.44 -16.50 26.35
C THR A 35 16.01 -16.34 26.85
N TYR A 36 15.07 -17.08 26.26
CA TYR A 36 13.65 -17.04 26.62
C TYR A 36 13.33 -18.20 27.55
N ASP A 37 13.88 -18.15 28.76
CA ASP A 37 13.69 -19.19 29.77
C ASP A 37 12.28 -19.16 30.39
N GLU A 38 12.03 -20.04 31.36
CA GLU A 38 10.75 -20.10 32.04
C GLU A 38 10.48 -18.87 32.93
N GLU A 39 11.53 -18.27 33.50
CA GLU A 39 11.42 -17.05 34.29
C GLU A 39 10.96 -15.87 33.43
N PHE A 40 11.57 -15.67 32.27
CA PHE A 40 11.17 -14.64 31.30
C PHE A 40 9.74 -14.87 30.78
N ARG A 41 9.37 -16.12 30.48
CA ARG A 41 7.99 -16.43 30.05
C ARG A 41 6.98 -16.12 31.14
N ASN A 42 7.30 -16.41 32.40
CA ASN A 42 6.44 -16.10 33.54
C ASN A 42 6.34 -14.59 33.79
N SER A 43 7.43 -13.83 33.59
CA SER A 43 7.40 -12.37 33.73
C SER A 43 6.62 -11.67 32.59
N LEU A 44 6.61 -12.25 31.39
CA LEU A 44 5.87 -11.73 30.25
C LEU A 44 4.36 -12.04 30.32
N LYS A 45 3.98 -13.14 30.98
CA LYS A 45 2.61 -13.66 31.02
C LYS A 45 1.54 -12.62 31.42
N PRO A 46 1.73 -11.79 32.47
CA PRO A 46 0.72 -10.79 32.85
C PRO A 46 0.38 -9.81 31.73
N TYR A 47 1.39 -9.36 30.97
CA TYR A 47 1.19 -8.43 29.87
C TYR A 47 0.37 -9.03 28.73
N ILE A 48 0.61 -10.31 28.43
CA ILE A 48 -0.16 -11.06 27.41
C ILE A 48 -1.59 -11.28 27.90
N ASP A 49 -1.77 -11.70 29.15
CA ASP A 49 -3.09 -11.90 29.73
C ASP A 49 -3.92 -10.60 29.67
N ASN A 50 -3.33 -9.46 30.03
CA ASN A 50 -3.97 -8.14 29.95
C ASN A 50 -4.46 -7.82 28.53
N LEU A 51 -3.63 -8.07 27.52
CA LEU A 51 -3.99 -7.87 26.11
C LEU A 51 -5.13 -8.80 25.67
N CYS A 52 -5.11 -10.07 26.08
CA CYS A 52 -6.13 -11.04 25.73
C CYS A 52 -7.48 -10.79 26.42
N MET A 53 -7.46 -10.22 27.62
CA MET A 53 -8.67 -9.90 28.40
C MET A 53 -9.29 -8.54 28.04
N ALA A 54 -8.53 -7.66 27.39
CA ALA A 54 -9.00 -6.33 27.02
C ALA A 54 -10.24 -6.40 26.12
N SER A 55 -11.29 -5.66 26.48
CA SER A 55 -12.53 -5.56 25.71
C SER A 55 -13.16 -4.18 25.87
N GLY A 56 -13.98 -3.79 24.89
CA GLY A 56 -14.64 -2.49 24.89
C GLY A 56 -13.72 -1.34 24.50
N LEU A 57 -14.14 -0.11 24.84
CA LEU A 57 -13.40 1.11 24.60
C LEU A 57 -12.40 1.34 25.74
N VAL A 58 -11.12 1.47 25.39
CA VAL A 58 -10.05 1.84 26.33
C VAL A 58 -9.63 3.27 26.04
N GLU A 59 -9.80 4.16 27.01
CA GLU A 59 -9.31 5.53 26.93
C GLU A 59 -7.92 5.62 27.59
N CYS A 60 -6.93 6.09 26.84
CA CYS A 60 -5.60 6.41 27.37
C CYS A 60 -5.32 7.89 27.06
N LYS A 61 -5.48 8.74 28.09
CA LYS A 61 -5.36 10.20 27.94
C LYS A 61 -3.91 10.60 27.72
N GLU A 62 -2.99 9.88 28.33
CA GLU A 62 -1.56 10.06 28.26
C GLU A 62 -1.04 9.75 26.86
N ALA A 63 -1.49 8.65 26.24
CA ALA A 63 -1.17 8.34 24.84
C ALA A 63 -1.69 9.42 23.89
N PHE A 64 -2.91 9.93 24.12
CA PHE A 64 -3.47 10.99 23.30
C PHE A 64 -2.69 12.31 23.46
N HIS A 65 -2.39 12.69 24.71
CA HIS A 65 -1.58 13.87 25.00
C HIS A 65 -0.19 13.79 24.36
N LEU A 66 0.48 12.64 24.48
CA LEU A 66 1.76 12.42 23.82
C LEU A 66 1.64 12.58 22.30
N ALA A 67 0.57 12.06 21.68
CA ALA A 67 0.34 12.22 20.25
C ALA A 67 0.11 13.68 19.84
N GLU A 68 -0.51 14.51 20.68
CA GLU A 68 -0.63 15.95 20.45
C GLU A 68 0.74 16.64 20.52
N VAL A 69 1.54 16.31 21.54
CA VAL A 69 2.90 16.85 21.69
C VAL A 69 3.77 16.50 20.48
N LEU A 70 3.80 15.22 20.07
CA LEU A 70 4.60 14.78 18.91
C LEU A 70 4.12 15.40 17.61
N LYS A 71 2.81 15.56 17.43
CA LYS A 71 2.26 16.27 16.27
C LYS A 71 2.81 17.70 16.20
N ASP A 72 2.83 18.42 17.31
CA ASP A 72 3.27 19.81 17.34
C ASP A 72 4.79 19.95 17.16
N GLU A 73 5.58 19.06 17.78
CA GLU A 73 7.03 18.94 17.56
C GLU A 73 7.34 18.68 16.07
N ASN A 74 6.66 17.71 15.46
CA ASN A 74 6.85 17.38 14.05
C ASN A 74 6.41 18.52 13.13
N ALA A 75 5.35 19.24 13.47
CA ALA A 75 4.87 20.38 12.70
C ALA A 75 5.87 21.55 12.78
N GLU A 76 6.48 21.78 13.94
CA GLU A 76 7.57 22.77 14.09
C GLU A 76 8.78 22.41 13.24
N PHE A 77 9.25 21.16 13.31
CA PHE A 77 10.35 20.70 12.48
C PHE A 77 10.03 20.80 10.98
N SER A 78 8.81 20.47 10.57
CA SER A 78 8.36 20.59 9.18
C SER A 78 8.39 22.04 8.69
N ARG A 79 7.95 23.00 9.53
CA ARG A 79 8.02 24.43 9.22
C ARG A 79 9.47 24.92 9.09
N LEU A 80 10.38 24.46 9.94
CA LEU A 80 11.79 24.87 9.89
C LEU A 80 12.53 24.26 8.69
N SER A 81 12.27 22.98 8.40
CA SER A 81 12.93 22.24 7.32
C SER A 81 12.31 22.49 5.94
N GLN A 82 11.06 22.99 5.89
CA GLN A 82 10.28 23.13 4.66
C GLN A 82 10.17 21.81 3.87
N ASP A 83 10.22 20.66 4.56
CA ASP A 83 10.16 19.33 3.94
C ASP A 83 8.74 18.76 4.00
N ARG A 84 8.01 18.89 2.88
CA ARG A 84 6.64 18.40 2.74
C ARG A 84 6.52 16.87 2.80
N VAL A 85 7.58 16.15 2.44
CA VAL A 85 7.61 14.69 2.54
C VAL A 85 7.75 14.27 4.00
N TYR A 86 8.61 14.94 4.75
CA TYR A 86 8.71 14.75 6.20
C TYR A 86 7.36 15.04 6.88
N GLU A 87 6.73 16.18 6.55
CA GLU A 87 5.43 16.56 7.10
C GLU A 87 4.37 15.48 6.87
N ASN A 88 4.26 14.94 5.66
CA ASN A 88 3.32 13.86 5.35
C ASN A 88 3.62 12.56 6.11
N LEU A 89 4.90 12.20 6.22
CA LEU A 89 5.30 10.95 6.87
C LEU A 89 5.14 11.02 8.39
N SER A 90 5.39 12.18 9.00
CA SER A 90 5.30 12.38 10.45
C SER A 90 3.86 12.26 10.95
N PHE A 91 2.86 12.73 10.21
CA PHE A 91 1.45 12.50 10.56
C PHE A 91 1.11 11.01 10.73
N ARG A 92 1.64 10.17 9.83
CA ARG A 92 1.38 8.73 9.88
C ARG A 92 2.21 8.02 10.94
N ALA A 93 3.46 8.45 11.12
CA ALA A 93 4.30 7.96 12.21
C ALA A 93 3.67 8.26 13.58
N ASN A 94 3.09 9.45 13.76
CA ASN A 94 2.41 9.82 14.99
C ASN A 94 1.18 8.93 15.29
N VAL A 95 0.36 8.64 14.28
CA VAL A 95 -0.77 7.69 14.45
C VAL A 95 -0.27 6.30 14.86
N ILE A 96 0.81 5.82 14.24
CA ILE A 96 1.43 4.53 14.59
C ILE A 96 1.97 4.58 16.03
N GLY A 97 2.63 5.68 16.41
CA GLY A 97 3.11 5.92 17.77
C GLY A 97 1.98 5.88 18.80
N TYR A 98 0.89 6.59 18.54
CA TYR A 98 -0.32 6.57 19.37
C TYR A 98 -0.87 5.15 19.55
N LEU A 99 -1.02 4.38 18.46
CA LEU A 99 -1.51 3.00 18.53
C LEU A 99 -0.58 2.08 19.32
N LYS A 100 0.75 2.23 19.16
CA LYS A 100 1.74 1.51 19.97
C LYS A 100 1.60 1.87 21.46
N ALA A 101 1.42 3.15 21.78
CA ALA A 101 1.23 3.62 23.15
C ALA A 101 0.00 3.00 23.80
N CYS A 102 -1.13 2.94 23.07
CA CYS A 102 -2.34 2.29 23.53
C CYS A 102 -2.13 0.80 23.81
N VAL A 103 -1.42 0.08 22.93
CA VAL A 103 -1.13 -1.34 23.14
C VAL A 103 -0.24 -1.55 24.37
N LEU A 104 0.80 -0.73 24.55
CA LEU A 104 1.68 -0.81 25.72
C LEU A 104 0.94 -0.48 27.02
N TYR A 105 0.07 0.53 27.00
CA TYR A 105 -0.77 0.89 28.14
C TYR A 105 -1.70 -0.26 28.55
N VAL A 106 -2.37 -0.91 27.59
CA VAL A 106 -3.22 -2.08 27.85
C VAL A 106 -2.39 -3.25 28.35
N ALA A 107 -1.26 -3.54 27.71
CA ALA A 107 -0.35 -4.60 28.13
C ALA A 107 0.10 -4.37 29.59
N ASN A 108 0.38 -3.11 29.96
CA ASN A 108 0.76 -2.74 31.32
C ASN A 108 -0.43 -2.61 32.30
N GLY A 109 -1.57 -3.24 32.00
CA GLY A 109 -2.71 -3.28 32.92
C GLY A 109 -3.36 -1.91 33.11
N TYR A 110 -3.42 -1.09 32.05
CA TYR A 110 -3.96 0.26 32.08
C TYR A 110 -3.18 1.21 33.00
N GLN A 111 -1.87 0.98 33.14
CA GLN A 111 -0.96 1.87 33.87
C GLN A 111 0.01 2.55 32.90
N TRP A 112 0.07 3.88 32.97
CA TRP A 112 1.03 4.66 32.20
C TRP A 112 2.37 4.72 32.95
N GLU A 113 3.46 4.50 32.21
CA GLU A 113 4.83 4.60 32.70
C GLU A 113 5.64 5.53 31.80
N PRO A 114 6.59 6.33 32.35
CA PRO A 114 7.47 7.19 31.55
C PRO A 114 8.20 6.45 30.41
N GLU A 115 8.54 5.19 30.63
CA GLU A 115 9.22 4.33 29.66
C GLU A 115 8.37 4.08 28.40
N ILE A 116 7.04 4.13 28.51
CA ILE A 116 6.13 4.10 27.36
C ILE A 116 6.35 5.35 26.53
N GLU A 117 6.41 6.53 27.14
CA GLU A 117 6.67 7.78 26.42
C GLU A 117 8.03 7.76 25.71
N ASP A 118 9.08 7.38 26.41
CA ASP A 118 10.44 7.30 25.87
C ASP A 118 10.52 6.35 24.68
N PHE A 119 9.92 5.17 24.80
CA PHE A 119 9.87 4.20 23.72
C PHE A 119 9.10 4.73 22.51
N ILE A 120 7.94 5.37 22.72
CA ILE A 120 7.12 5.89 21.63
C ILE A 120 7.85 7.02 20.89
N ARG A 121 8.45 7.96 21.61
CA ARG A 121 9.30 9.02 21.05
C ARG A 121 10.43 8.45 20.21
N TRP A 122 11.17 7.49 20.76
CA TRP A 122 12.26 6.85 20.03
C TRP A 122 11.75 6.12 18.78
N SER A 123 10.69 5.32 18.93
CA SER A 123 10.18 4.47 17.86
C SER A 123 9.55 5.26 16.70
N GLU A 124 8.91 6.38 16.99
CA GLU A 124 8.36 7.29 15.99
C GLU A 124 9.48 7.98 15.21
N ARG A 125 10.45 8.58 15.91
CA ARG A 125 11.59 9.25 15.28
C ARG A 125 12.41 8.28 14.42
N TYR A 126 12.59 7.05 14.90
CA TYR A 126 13.29 6.02 14.16
C TYR A 126 12.53 5.57 12.90
N ASP A 127 11.19 5.46 12.98
CA ASP A 127 10.35 5.15 11.82
C ASP A 127 10.42 6.25 10.75
N ILE A 128 10.28 7.53 11.17
CA ILE A 128 10.41 8.68 10.27
C ILE A 128 11.81 8.69 9.63
N TYR A 129 12.86 8.48 10.42
CA TYR A 129 14.23 8.39 9.93
C TYR A 129 14.38 7.33 8.84
N CYS A 130 13.88 6.11 9.08
CA CYS A 130 13.92 5.02 8.11
C CYS A 130 13.16 5.39 6.83
N LYS A 131 11.95 5.94 6.95
CA LYS A 131 11.13 6.34 5.81
C LYS A 131 11.82 7.40 4.96
N MET A 132 12.37 8.43 5.60
CA MET A 132 13.12 9.48 4.92
C MET A 132 14.39 8.93 4.24
N ARG A 133 15.15 8.09 4.94
CA ARG A 133 16.40 7.50 4.41
C ARG A 133 16.16 6.61 3.19
N PHE A 134 15.12 5.78 3.18
CA PHE A 134 14.92 4.79 2.12
C PHE A 134 13.99 5.26 1.00
N PHE A 135 13.05 6.16 1.30
CA PHE A 135 11.99 6.57 0.37
C PHE A 135 11.91 8.06 0.14
N GLY A 136 12.52 8.90 0.99
CA GLY A 136 12.38 10.37 0.93
C GLY A 136 12.69 10.94 -0.45
N ASP A 137 13.85 10.62 -1.02
CA ASP A 137 14.24 11.11 -2.35
C ASP A 137 13.35 10.57 -3.48
N ALA A 138 12.90 9.33 -3.35
CA ALA A 138 12.02 8.69 -4.33
C ALA A 138 10.62 9.34 -4.31
N ILE A 139 10.09 9.68 -3.13
CA ILE A 139 8.83 10.40 -2.98
C ILE A 139 8.98 11.82 -3.52
N LYS A 140 10.03 12.57 -3.14
CA LYS A 140 10.31 13.92 -3.67
C LYS A 140 10.40 13.93 -5.19
N LYS A 141 11.01 12.89 -5.77
CA LYS A 141 11.08 12.73 -7.22
C LYS A 141 9.68 12.48 -7.82
N ALA A 142 8.90 11.55 -7.28
CA ALA A 142 7.55 11.26 -7.76
C ALA A 142 6.62 12.48 -7.68
N GLU A 143 6.70 13.26 -6.60
CA GLU A 143 5.93 14.51 -6.44
C GLU A 143 6.34 15.58 -7.46
N ARG A 144 7.64 15.75 -7.74
CA ARG A 144 8.15 16.71 -8.74
C ARG A 144 7.84 16.31 -10.17
N ASP A 145 8.05 15.03 -10.49
CA ASP A 145 7.80 14.48 -11.82
C ASP A 145 6.29 14.44 -12.12
N GLY A 146 5.45 14.70 -11.10
CA GLY A 146 4.02 14.72 -11.22
C GLY A 146 3.54 13.40 -11.80
N ASP A 147 4.06 12.28 -11.26
CA ASP A 147 3.58 10.92 -11.56
C ASP A 147 2.11 10.89 -11.14
N GLN A 148 1.27 11.43 -12.02
CA GLN A 148 -0.17 11.39 -11.93
C GLN A 148 -0.47 9.92 -12.09
N GLU A 149 -0.73 9.25 -10.97
CA GLU A 149 -1.56 8.07 -10.97
C GLU A 149 -2.68 8.30 -11.98
N SER A 150 -2.77 7.41 -12.97
CA SER A 150 -3.75 7.54 -14.04
C SER A 150 -5.11 7.78 -13.40
N LYS A 151 -5.65 9.01 -13.52
CA LYS A 151 -7.01 9.35 -13.07
C LYS A 151 -8.08 8.50 -13.75
N LYS A 152 -7.70 7.79 -14.82
CA LYS A 152 -8.51 6.80 -15.49
C LYS A 152 -8.24 5.45 -14.83
N GLY A 153 -9.21 4.97 -14.05
CA GLY A 153 -9.26 3.57 -13.64
C GLY A 153 -9.24 2.62 -14.85
N PRO A 154 -9.06 1.31 -14.65
CA PRO A 154 -9.06 0.34 -15.75
C PRO A 154 -10.40 0.40 -16.50
N ALA A 155 -10.39 1.00 -17.69
CA ALA A 155 -11.54 1.03 -18.57
C ALA A 155 -11.42 -0.12 -19.58
N SER A 156 -12.51 -0.89 -19.74
CA SER A 156 -12.54 -1.96 -20.72
C SER A 156 -12.44 -1.39 -22.13
N ILE A 157 -11.52 -1.91 -22.95
CA ILE A 157 -11.42 -1.56 -24.38
C ILE A 157 -12.73 -1.85 -25.12
N LEU A 158 -13.48 -2.86 -24.67
CA LEU A 158 -14.80 -3.17 -25.22
C LEU A 158 -15.79 -2.01 -25.06
N ALA A 159 -15.70 -1.23 -23.98
CA ALA A 159 -16.60 -0.09 -23.74
C ALA A 159 -16.41 1.03 -24.76
N PHE A 160 -15.21 1.20 -25.32
CA PHE A 160 -14.90 2.23 -26.32
C PHE A 160 -15.21 1.81 -27.76
N LEU A 161 -15.54 0.55 -27.99
CA LEU A 161 -15.99 0.09 -29.31
C LEU A 161 -17.48 0.41 -29.49
N PRO A 162 -17.94 0.67 -30.72
CA PRO A 162 -19.37 0.70 -31.02
C PRO A 162 -20.02 -0.68 -30.80
N ASP A 163 -21.35 -0.78 -30.79
CA ASP A 163 -22.05 -2.05 -30.60
C ASP A 163 -21.78 -3.07 -31.70
N LYS A 164 -21.50 -2.60 -32.93
CA LYS A 164 -21.03 -3.40 -34.08
C LYS A 164 -19.65 -2.93 -34.50
N PHE A 165 -18.66 -3.82 -34.53
CA PHE A 165 -17.27 -3.45 -34.85
C PHE A 165 -16.49 -4.54 -35.59
N SER A 166 -15.40 -4.15 -36.26
CA SER A 166 -14.51 -5.05 -37.00
C SER A 166 -13.21 -5.37 -36.25
N TYR A 167 -12.50 -6.40 -36.70
CA TYR A 167 -11.16 -6.75 -36.18
C TYR A 167 -10.19 -5.57 -36.26
N GLN A 168 -10.18 -4.82 -37.37
CA GLN A 168 -9.27 -3.68 -37.58
C GLN A 168 -9.55 -2.52 -36.63
N GLN A 169 -10.82 -2.28 -36.29
CA GLN A 169 -11.19 -1.27 -35.30
C GLN A 169 -10.65 -1.62 -33.91
N VAL A 170 -10.71 -2.90 -33.53
CA VAL A 170 -10.15 -3.40 -32.27
C VAL A 170 -8.63 -3.26 -32.27
N GLU A 171 -7.96 -3.62 -33.36
CA GLU A 171 -6.50 -3.52 -33.47
C GLU A 171 -6.02 -2.06 -33.37
N THR A 172 -6.70 -1.15 -34.08
CA THR A 172 -6.41 0.29 -34.04
C THR A 172 -6.63 0.85 -32.65
N LEU A 173 -7.71 0.45 -31.97
CA LEU A 173 -7.99 0.88 -30.61
C LEU A 173 -6.94 0.37 -29.62
N ARG A 174 -6.45 -0.87 -29.81
CA ARG A 174 -5.35 -1.43 -29.00
C ARG A 174 -4.04 -0.66 -29.20
N LEU A 175 -3.71 -0.32 -30.44
CA LEU A 175 -2.53 0.51 -30.73
C LEU A 175 -2.65 1.92 -30.13
N LYS A 176 -3.84 2.53 -30.17
CA LYS A 176 -4.13 3.82 -29.49
C LYS A 176 -4.04 3.76 -27.96
N ASN A 177 -4.09 2.57 -27.37
CA ASN A 177 -3.96 2.34 -25.93
C ASN A 177 -2.60 1.68 -25.59
N ASP A 178 -1.57 1.90 -26.41
CA ASP A 178 -0.20 1.41 -26.23
C ASP A 178 -0.08 -0.12 -26.08
N MET A 179 -1.04 -0.88 -26.64
CA MET A 179 -1.01 -2.34 -26.66
C MET A 179 -0.48 -2.89 -27.99
N ASN A 180 0.12 -4.07 -27.94
CA ASN A 180 0.64 -4.75 -29.14
C ASN A 180 -0.47 -5.41 -29.98
N ALA A 181 -0.53 -5.07 -31.28
CA ALA A 181 -1.44 -5.65 -32.28
C ALA A 181 -1.49 -7.19 -32.31
N LYS A 182 -0.36 -7.89 -32.07
CA LYS A 182 -0.29 -9.37 -32.08
C LYS A 182 -1.25 -10.05 -31.08
N GLY A 183 -1.68 -9.34 -30.03
CA GLY A 183 -2.63 -9.86 -29.05
C GLY A 183 -4.11 -9.84 -29.47
N THR A 184 -4.46 -9.28 -30.63
CA THR A 184 -5.87 -8.91 -30.95
C THR A 184 -6.71 -10.17 -31.13
N ALA A 185 -6.19 -11.16 -31.86
CA ALA A 185 -6.87 -12.43 -32.05
C ALA A 185 -7.10 -13.21 -30.74
N LYS A 186 -6.14 -13.20 -29.81
CA LYS A 186 -6.30 -13.86 -28.50
C LYS A 186 -7.38 -13.17 -27.66
N MET A 187 -7.39 -11.84 -27.66
CA MET A 187 -8.39 -11.05 -26.93
C MET A 187 -9.81 -11.29 -27.47
N LEU A 188 -10.00 -11.26 -28.80
CA LEU A 188 -11.29 -11.51 -29.42
C LEU A 188 -11.81 -12.93 -29.16
N ARG A 189 -10.95 -13.95 -29.24
CA ARG A 189 -11.35 -15.33 -28.86
C ARG A 189 -11.80 -15.42 -27.41
N ASN A 190 -11.12 -14.73 -26.49
CA ASN A 190 -11.52 -14.71 -25.09
C ASN A 190 -12.87 -14.01 -24.89
N TRP A 191 -13.14 -12.93 -25.62
CA TRP A 191 -14.42 -12.22 -25.56
C TRP A 191 -15.57 -13.06 -26.13
N LEU A 192 -15.35 -13.75 -27.24
CA LEU A 192 -16.30 -14.72 -27.80
C LEU A 192 -16.57 -15.87 -26.82
N HIS A 193 -15.50 -16.48 -26.29
CA HIS A 193 -15.62 -17.62 -25.37
C HIS A 193 -16.33 -17.26 -24.06
N ARG A 194 -16.18 -16.02 -23.58
CA ARG A 194 -16.84 -15.52 -22.37
C ARG A 194 -18.21 -14.89 -22.66
N GLY A 195 -18.67 -14.89 -23.90
CA GLY A 195 -19.98 -14.36 -24.29
C GLY A 195 -20.11 -12.85 -24.15
N TYR A 196 -19.02 -12.07 -24.22
CA TYR A 196 -19.07 -10.60 -24.23
C TYR A 196 -19.37 -10.03 -25.62
N ILE A 197 -19.09 -10.82 -26.65
CA ILE A 197 -19.32 -10.46 -28.04
C ILE A 197 -19.80 -11.69 -28.81
N GLU A 198 -20.56 -11.45 -29.85
CA GLU A 198 -20.96 -12.44 -30.85
C GLU A 198 -20.35 -12.08 -32.20
N LYS A 199 -20.24 -13.09 -33.07
CA LYS A 199 -19.74 -12.91 -34.44
C LYS A 199 -20.93 -12.96 -35.40
N GLU A 200 -20.94 -12.07 -36.38
CA GLU A 200 -21.91 -12.12 -37.49
C GLU A 200 -21.79 -13.46 -38.21
N GLU A 201 -22.88 -14.23 -38.27
CA GLU A 201 -22.89 -15.48 -39.03
C GLU A 201 -22.79 -15.17 -40.53
N SER A 202 -21.91 -15.91 -41.21
CA SER A 202 -21.74 -15.87 -42.65
C SER A 202 -21.97 -17.30 -43.15
N ASP A 203 -22.70 -17.45 -44.27
CA ASP A 203 -22.99 -18.74 -44.94
C ASP A 203 -21.73 -19.50 -45.44
N SER A 204 -20.53 -19.02 -45.12
CA SER A 204 -19.25 -19.60 -45.55
C SER A 204 -18.63 -20.50 -44.47
N VAL A 205 -18.19 -21.69 -44.89
CA VAL A 205 -17.77 -22.80 -44.01
C VAL A 205 -16.51 -22.52 -43.18
N THR A 206 -15.81 -21.37 -43.32
CA THR A 206 -14.76 -20.96 -42.37
C THR A 206 -14.37 -19.48 -42.52
N GLN A 207 -15.12 -18.56 -41.92
CA GLN A 207 -14.75 -17.15 -41.92
C GLN A 207 -13.59 -16.88 -40.93
N LYS A 208 -12.48 -16.32 -41.43
CA LYS A 208 -11.32 -15.93 -40.61
C LYS A 208 -11.68 -14.85 -39.60
N LEU A 209 -11.04 -14.87 -38.43
CA LEU A 209 -11.24 -13.90 -37.35
C LEU A 209 -10.95 -12.45 -37.78
N SER A 210 -10.00 -12.25 -38.69
CA SER A 210 -9.65 -10.94 -39.25
C SER A 210 -10.76 -10.34 -40.13
N ASP A 211 -11.56 -11.20 -40.74
CA ASP A 211 -12.53 -10.84 -41.77
C ASP A 211 -13.96 -10.87 -41.20
N SER A 212 -14.06 -10.97 -39.86
CA SER A 212 -15.30 -11.11 -39.12
C SER A 212 -15.77 -9.76 -38.57
N VAL A 213 -17.08 -9.60 -38.49
CA VAL A 213 -17.73 -8.51 -37.79
C VAL A 213 -18.30 -9.03 -36.48
N TYR A 214 -18.20 -8.22 -35.43
CA TYR A 214 -18.57 -8.58 -34.08
C TYR A 214 -19.63 -7.63 -33.52
N PHE A 215 -20.46 -8.15 -32.63
CA PHE A 215 -21.46 -7.39 -31.88
C PHE A 215 -21.27 -7.58 -30.39
N LYS A 216 -21.55 -6.55 -29.59
CA LYS A 216 -21.61 -6.69 -28.13
C LYS A 216 -22.88 -7.42 -27.71
N THR A 217 -22.77 -8.32 -26.75
CA THR A 217 -23.92 -9.04 -26.17
C THR A 217 -24.56 -8.29 -24.99
N HIS A 218 -23.80 -7.40 -24.35
CA HIS A 218 -24.23 -6.61 -23.21
C HIS A 218 -23.76 -5.15 -23.39
N SER A 219 -24.71 -4.21 -23.31
CA SER A 219 -24.46 -2.75 -23.34
C SER A 219 -24.16 -2.21 -21.95
#